data_AF-A0A956FEU4-F1
#
_entry.id   AF-A0A956FEU4-F1
#
_cell.length_a   1.000
_cell.length_b   1.000
_cell.length_c   1.000
_cell.angle_alpha   90.00
_cell.angle_beta   90.00
_cell.angle_gamma   90.00
#
_symmetry.space_group_name_H-M   'P 1'
#
loop_
_entity.id
_entity.type
_entity.pdbx_description
1 polymer ?
#
loop_
_entity_poly.entity_id
_entity_poly.type
_entity_poly.pdbx_seq_one_letter_code
_entity_poly.pdbx_strand_id
1 'polypeptide(L)'
;MKLATITPSISLLLALALPACGNKDSDTTSAKDVAKAAATPEAKADDPAKADGEAEAKADDAAEAKADDAAEAKADEGTDAEAGAAEAGAAEAGTAEAGAAEAGAGEAGAAAAGDEAAAEDGGDEVQQDPGSTVRLSSLYWASPVDGKTGIDIIDVAIEGEIDPVMSLAEANDSPDGFERALPASAKLPKGFAVGNEWIVATTAGEKRGKAVAFGASGGASESHFTVVLDAEATGLVARAKDWNGKVPTLREVKGVELARGEKLREAIWPSIVAAAEGDAKSRLRRPLVWKGALVAVEGKFPEGFTHLVSIMPDPDGDIGEDQPTGLVLADATGRVKVVFPPRMSIDSYEVHYLVDLEGDGQDEVVLDSSYYEGSYTLLMAWNSRGEMLARTLTGDGA
;
A
#
# COMPACT_ATOMS: atom_id res chain seq x y z
N MET A 1 31.18 18.29 7.31
CA MET A 1 29.76 18.64 7.13
C MET A 1 28.95 17.76 8.07
N LYS A 2 28.17 18.33 8.99
CA LYS A 2 27.27 17.58 9.88
C LYS A 2 25.95 17.41 9.12
N LEU A 3 25.55 16.18 8.81
CA LEU A 3 24.23 15.89 8.25
C LEU A 3 23.20 15.96 9.38
N ALA A 4 22.13 16.71 9.11
CA ALA A 4 20.98 16.85 9.98
C ALA A 4 20.09 15.62 9.86
N THR A 5 19.74 15.03 10.99
CA THR A 5 18.81 13.90 11.11
C THR A 5 17.39 14.43 10.88
N ILE A 6 16.72 13.99 9.81
CA ILE A 6 15.31 14.27 9.56
C ILE A 6 14.51 13.18 10.28
N THR A 7 13.63 13.59 11.20
CA THR A 7 12.71 12.69 11.90
C THR A 7 11.36 12.73 11.18
N PRO A 8 10.73 11.60 10.86
CA PRO A 8 9.39 11.61 10.27
C PRO A 8 8.36 12.04 11.32
N SER A 9 7.52 13.01 10.95
CA SER A 9 6.41 13.51 11.79
C SER A 9 5.24 12.53 11.76
N ILE A 10 5.03 11.82 12.87
CA ILE A 10 3.80 11.08 13.14
C ILE A 10 2.71 12.10 13.52
N SER A 11 1.80 12.37 12.59
CA SER A 11 0.59 13.14 12.88
C SER A 11 -0.45 12.27 13.57
N LEU A 12 -0.45 12.27 14.90
CA LEU A 12 -1.49 11.65 15.72
C LEU A 12 -2.67 12.62 15.85
N LEU A 13 -3.73 12.43 15.07
CA LEU A 13 -4.96 13.21 15.18
C LEU A 13 -5.80 12.72 16.38
N LEU A 14 -5.67 13.39 17.53
CA LEU A 14 -6.49 13.14 18.70
C LEU A 14 -7.77 14.01 18.64
N ALA A 15 -8.89 13.42 18.22
CA ALA A 15 -10.19 14.07 18.24
C ALA A 15 -10.77 14.10 19.68
N LEU A 16 -10.64 15.25 20.35
CA LEU A 16 -11.34 15.56 21.60
C LEU A 16 -12.70 16.18 21.29
N ALA A 17 -13.78 15.44 21.55
CA ALA A 17 -15.14 15.95 21.53
C ALA A 17 -15.42 16.77 22.80
N LEU A 18 -15.86 18.03 22.63
CA LEU A 18 -16.46 18.85 23.69
C LEU A 18 -17.93 19.14 23.36
N PRO A 19 -18.83 19.15 24.36
CA PRO A 19 -20.25 19.37 24.14
C PRO A 19 -20.59 20.87 24.04
N ALA A 20 -21.50 21.16 23.12
CA ALA A 20 -22.10 22.48 22.92
C ALA A 20 -22.92 22.91 24.16
N CYS A 21 -22.61 24.10 24.68
CA CYS A 21 -23.53 24.88 25.49
C CYS A 21 -23.87 26.16 24.72
N GLY A 22 -25.16 26.32 24.42
CA GLY A 22 -25.69 27.52 23.80
C GLY A 22 -25.71 28.70 24.76
N ASN A 23 -25.67 29.90 24.20
CA ASN A 23 -26.34 31.01 24.84
C ASN A 23 -26.91 31.99 23.81
N LYS A 24 -28.05 32.55 24.20
CA LYS A 24 -28.88 33.48 23.45
C LYS A 24 -28.36 34.92 23.56
N ASP A 25 -28.87 35.74 22.65
CA ASP A 25 -29.08 37.19 22.72
C ASP A 25 -27.86 38.11 22.80
N SER A 26 -27.65 38.93 21.76
CA SER A 26 -27.68 40.39 21.89
C SER A 26 -27.52 41.10 20.55
N ASP A 27 -28.57 41.84 20.20
CA ASP A 27 -28.61 43.20 19.65
C ASP A 27 -27.68 43.67 18.52
N THR A 28 -28.37 44.08 17.46
CA THR A 28 -27.97 45.04 16.45
C THR A 28 -27.58 46.40 17.04
N THR A 29 -26.42 46.96 16.67
CA THR A 29 -26.26 48.41 16.55
C THR A 29 -25.24 48.79 15.47
N SER A 30 -25.64 49.82 14.72
CA SER A 30 -25.04 50.45 13.54
C SER A 30 -23.67 51.09 13.77
N ALA A 31 -22.92 51.17 12.66
CA ALA A 31 -21.73 51.97 12.41
C ALA A 31 -21.83 53.44 12.83
N LYS A 32 -20.73 54.02 13.34
CA LYS A 32 -19.87 55.03 12.67
C LYS A 32 -18.92 55.75 13.65
N ASP A 33 -17.75 56.07 13.11
CA ASP A 33 -16.81 57.14 13.47
C ASP A 33 -16.01 57.03 14.80
N VAL A 34 -14.68 57.00 14.68
CA VAL A 34 -13.75 58.12 14.94
C VAL A 34 -12.31 57.58 15.10
N ALA A 35 -11.40 58.15 14.32
CA ALA A 35 -9.97 57.89 14.32
C ALA A 35 -9.24 58.48 15.56
N LYS A 36 -7.97 58.03 15.72
CA LYS A 36 -6.83 58.73 16.34
C LYS A 36 -6.57 58.43 17.83
N ALA A 37 -5.49 57.72 18.12
CA ALA A 37 -4.26 58.28 18.68
C ALA A 37 -3.27 57.16 19.09
N ALA A 38 -1.99 57.46 18.88
CA ALA A 38 -0.83 56.66 19.23
C ALA A 38 -0.63 56.53 20.75
N ALA A 39 -0.02 55.42 21.18
CA ALA A 39 0.97 55.39 22.27
C ALA A 39 1.62 54.00 22.35
N THR A 40 2.90 53.93 22.01
CA THR A 40 3.85 52.93 22.52
C THR A 40 4.02 53.13 24.03
N PRO A 41 4.32 52.08 24.80
CA PRO A 41 5.56 52.19 25.58
C PRO A 41 6.42 50.93 25.58
N GLU A 42 7.72 51.19 25.58
CA GLU A 42 8.81 50.29 25.95
C GLU A 42 8.68 49.79 27.39
N ALA A 43 9.13 48.55 27.62
CA ALA A 43 9.82 48.06 28.83
C ALA A 43 9.86 46.52 28.75
N LYS A 44 10.82 45.76 29.25
CA LYS A 44 12.20 45.91 29.71
C LYS A 44 12.70 44.46 29.85
N ALA A 45 14.00 44.26 29.71
CA ALA A 45 14.68 43.00 29.96
C ALA A 45 14.48 42.50 31.40
N ASP A 46 14.55 41.18 31.60
CA ASP A 46 15.23 40.57 32.73
C ASP A 46 15.79 39.18 32.36
N ASP A 47 17.00 38.96 32.86
CA ASP A 47 17.96 37.85 32.66
C ASP A 47 17.52 36.52 33.31
N PRO A 48 18.15 35.38 32.95
CA PRO A 48 17.79 34.04 33.40
C PRO A 48 18.54 33.63 34.67
N ALA A 49 17.84 32.94 35.58
CA ALA A 49 18.44 32.31 36.76
C ALA A 49 18.48 30.78 36.61
N LYS A 50 19.72 30.26 36.67
CA LYS A 50 20.11 28.89 37.01
C LYS A 50 19.36 28.34 38.22
N ALA A 51 19.08 27.03 38.21
CA ALA A 51 19.13 26.22 39.41
C ALA A 51 19.55 24.78 39.05
N ASP A 52 20.79 24.49 39.40
CA ASP A 52 21.37 23.14 39.49
C ASP A 52 20.72 22.41 40.69
N GLY A 53 20.52 21.10 40.58
CA GLY A 53 19.91 20.30 41.64
C GLY A 53 20.23 18.82 41.51
N GLU A 54 21.47 18.46 41.88
CA GLU A 54 21.86 17.10 42.22
C GLU A 54 21.15 16.63 43.50
N ALA A 55 20.72 15.37 43.54
CA ALA A 55 20.46 14.66 44.78
C ALA A 55 20.77 13.16 44.61
N GLU A 56 21.86 12.74 45.24
CA GLU A 56 22.19 11.35 45.58
C GLU A 56 21.29 10.81 46.71
N ALA A 57 20.95 9.52 46.65
CA ALA A 57 20.87 8.57 47.79
C ALA A 57 20.64 7.15 47.21
N LYS A 58 21.59 6.22 47.28
CA LYS A 58 21.80 5.18 48.35
C LYS A 58 20.53 4.38 48.66
N ALA A 59 20.42 3.13 48.21
CA ALA A 59 20.99 1.89 48.77
C ALA A 59 20.07 1.25 49.83
N ASP A 60 19.65 0.00 49.59
CA ASP A 60 19.84 -1.16 50.47
C ASP A 60 18.77 -2.27 50.26
N ASP A 61 19.32 -3.49 50.15
CA ASP A 61 18.87 -4.75 50.75
C ASP A 61 17.59 -5.51 50.32
N ALA A 62 17.89 -6.65 49.68
CA ALA A 62 17.61 -8.02 50.13
C ALA A 62 16.16 -8.48 50.41
N ALA A 63 15.74 -9.50 49.66
CA ALA A 63 15.05 -10.67 50.23
C ALA A 63 15.14 -11.88 49.27
N GLU A 64 15.96 -12.86 49.66
CA GLU A 64 15.82 -14.25 49.23
C GLU A 64 14.48 -14.81 49.72
N ALA A 65 13.84 -15.65 48.91
CA ALA A 65 12.91 -16.67 49.39
C ALA A 65 13.06 -17.93 48.54
N LYS A 66 13.81 -18.89 49.08
CA LYS A 66 13.65 -20.32 48.78
C LYS A 66 12.47 -20.86 49.58
N ALA A 67 11.68 -21.72 48.96
CA ALA A 67 10.96 -22.77 49.68
C ALA A 67 10.86 -24.00 48.77
N ASP A 68 11.48 -25.07 49.24
CA ASP A 68 11.41 -26.44 48.77
C ASP A 68 10.08 -27.11 49.18
N ASP A 69 9.94 -28.35 48.69
CA ASP A 69 9.06 -29.45 49.10
C ASP A 69 7.64 -29.50 48.50
N ALA A 70 7.03 -30.65 48.20
CA ALA A 70 7.39 -32.06 47.95
C ALA A 70 6.02 -32.79 47.93
N ALA A 71 5.77 -33.68 46.95
CA ALA A 71 4.85 -34.84 47.00
C ALA A 71 4.68 -35.37 45.56
N GLU A 72 5.28 -36.49 45.15
CA GLU A 72 5.12 -37.89 45.58
C GLU A 72 3.87 -38.58 44.97
N ALA A 73 4.18 -39.57 44.12
CA ALA A 73 3.46 -40.78 43.72
C ALA A 73 2.11 -40.66 42.96
N LYS A 74 2.05 -41.29 41.77
CA LYS A 74 1.63 -42.70 41.66
C LYS A 74 2.03 -43.32 40.32
N ALA A 75 2.65 -44.50 40.42
CA ALA A 75 2.76 -45.48 39.36
C ALA A 75 1.39 -46.12 39.12
N ASP A 76 1.10 -46.48 37.86
CA ASP A 76 0.15 -47.55 37.55
C ASP A 76 0.67 -48.37 36.38
N GLU A 77 0.60 -49.68 36.57
CA GLU A 77 1.07 -50.78 35.74
C GLU A 77 0.16 -50.87 34.50
N GLY A 78 0.68 -51.10 33.29
CA GLY A 78 1.01 -52.43 32.82
C GLY A 78 -0.18 -53.07 32.09
N THR A 79 -0.15 -53.10 30.75
CA THR A 79 -0.73 -54.20 29.98
C THR A 79 0.00 -54.32 28.65
N ASP A 80 0.72 -55.43 28.52
CA ASP A 80 1.21 -56.02 27.28
C ASP A 80 0.05 -56.26 26.30
N ALA A 81 0.26 -55.90 25.03
CA ALA A 81 -0.52 -56.43 23.92
C ALA A 81 0.41 -56.75 22.75
N GLU A 82 0.31 -58.01 22.37
CA GLU A 82 1.11 -58.83 21.47
C GLU A 82 1.54 -58.21 20.14
N ALA A 83 2.76 -58.62 19.76
CA ALA A 83 3.30 -58.52 18.42
C ALA A 83 2.47 -59.34 17.43
N GLY A 84 1.72 -58.64 16.56
CA GLY A 84 1.17 -59.21 15.33
C GLY A 84 2.23 -59.15 14.22
N ALA A 85 2.83 -60.29 13.90
CA ALA A 85 3.65 -60.46 12.70
C ALA A 85 2.76 -60.34 11.46
N ALA A 86 2.91 -59.25 10.71
CA ALA A 86 2.36 -59.13 9.37
C ALA A 86 3.35 -59.70 8.36
N GLU A 87 2.91 -60.72 7.63
CA GLU A 87 3.67 -61.39 6.60
C GLU A 87 4.10 -60.43 5.48
N ALA A 88 5.36 -60.55 5.09
CA ALA A 88 5.91 -59.92 3.89
C ALA A 88 5.29 -60.58 2.65
N GLY A 89 4.30 -59.93 2.07
CA GLY A 89 3.83 -60.21 0.71
C GLY A 89 4.89 -59.75 -0.29
N ALA A 90 5.51 -60.69 -0.99
CA ALA A 90 6.36 -60.41 -2.14
C ALA A 90 5.52 -59.78 -3.26
N ALA A 91 5.69 -58.48 -3.47
CA ALA A 91 5.18 -57.79 -4.65
C ALA A 91 6.19 -57.99 -5.78
N GLU A 92 5.75 -58.66 -6.85
CA GLU A 92 6.54 -58.83 -8.06
C GLU A 92 6.85 -57.48 -8.70
N ALA A 93 8.12 -57.34 -9.12
CA ALA A 93 8.60 -56.20 -9.88
C ALA A 93 7.96 -56.17 -11.27
N GLY A 94 6.88 -55.39 -11.40
CA GLY A 94 6.39 -54.94 -12.69
C GLY A 94 7.38 -53.93 -13.27
N THR A 95 8.04 -54.31 -14.37
CA THR A 95 8.79 -53.39 -15.22
C THR A 95 7.82 -52.36 -15.80
N ALA A 96 7.75 -51.19 -15.20
CA ALA A 96 7.14 -50.02 -15.81
C ALA A 96 8.10 -49.48 -16.87
N GLU A 97 7.68 -49.56 -18.14
CA GLU A 97 8.35 -48.88 -19.23
C GLU A 97 8.43 -47.38 -18.91
N ALA A 98 9.62 -46.81 -19.09
CA ALA A 98 9.85 -45.39 -19.03
C ALA A 98 9.12 -44.72 -20.21
N GLY A 99 7.85 -44.36 -19.98
CA GLY A 99 7.17 -43.36 -20.79
C GLY A 99 7.88 -42.04 -20.57
N ALA A 100 8.51 -41.53 -21.61
CA ALA A 100 9.05 -40.17 -21.64
C ALA A 100 7.94 -39.20 -21.26
N ALA A 101 7.99 -38.69 -20.03
CA ALA A 101 7.22 -37.52 -19.66
C ALA A 101 7.85 -36.36 -20.45
N GLU A 102 7.18 -35.97 -21.54
CA GLU A 102 7.45 -34.67 -22.12
C GLU A 102 7.24 -33.64 -21.02
N ALA A 103 8.35 -32.99 -20.64
CA ALA A 103 8.31 -31.75 -19.91
C ALA A 103 7.54 -30.75 -20.79
N GLY A 104 6.23 -30.66 -20.56
CA GLY A 104 5.46 -29.51 -20.98
C GLY A 104 6.09 -28.32 -20.29
N ALA A 105 6.92 -27.59 -21.04
CA ALA A 105 7.31 -26.24 -20.70
C ALA A 105 6.01 -25.44 -20.60
N GLY A 106 5.47 -25.36 -19.38
CA GLY A 106 4.51 -24.34 -19.05
C GLY A 106 5.24 -23.03 -19.20
N GLU A 107 4.89 -22.29 -20.25
CA GLU A 107 5.26 -20.89 -20.39
C GLU A 107 4.79 -20.18 -19.13
N ALA A 108 5.71 -20.00 -18.18
CA ALA A 108 5.56 -19.02 -17.14
C ALA A 108 5.51 -17.69 -17.88
N GLY A 109 4.30 -17.13 -18.02
CA GLY A 109 4.13 -15.75 -18.40
C GLY A 109 4.93 -14.92 -17.40
N ALA A 110 6.06 -14.40 -17.86
CA ALA A 110 6.81 -13.39 -17.15
C ALA A 110 5.90 -12.17 -17.06
N ALA A 111 5.16 -12.06 -15.96
CA ALA A 111 4.65 -10.79 -15.52
C ALA A 111 5.89 -9.96 -15.18
N ALA A 112 6.25 -9.07 -16.10
CA ALA A 112 7.34 -8.14 -15.94
C ALA A 112 7.08 -7.31 -14.68
N ALA A 113 7.76 -7.67 -13.59
CA ALA A 113 8.26 -6.65 -12.70
C ALA A 113 9.28 -5.87 -13.51
N GLY A 114 9.07 -4.56 -13.64
CA GLY A 114 9.94 -3.66 -14.39
C GLY A 114 11.39 -3.85 -13.97
N ASP A 115 12.16 -4.50 -14.83
CA ASP A 115 13.55 -4.12 -15.03
C ASP A 115 13.53 -3.07 -16.13
N GLU A 116 14.13 -1.93 -15.84
CA GLU A 116 14.34 -0.83 -16.76
C GLU A 116 15.01 -1.30 -18.06
N ALA A 117 14.24 -1.58 -19.10
CA ALA A 117 14.75 -1.60 -20.47
C ALA A 117 13.63 -1.56 -21.50
N ALA A 118 13.65 -0.47 -22.28
CA ALA A 118 13.00 -0.31 -23.59
C ALA A 118 11.49 -0.06 -23.59
N ALA A 119 11.15 1.23 -23.56
CA ALA A 119 10.10 1.78 -24.39
C ALA A 119 10.34 1.42 -25.87
N GLU A 120 9.87 0.25 -26.30
CA GLU A 120 9.41 0.09 -27.68
C GLU A 120 7.93 0.46 -27.73
N ASP A 121 7.62 1.36 -28.66
CA ASP A 121 6.36 2.05 -28.98
C ASP A 121 5.20 1.11 -29.39
N GLY A 122 4.95 0.07 -28.59
CA GLY A 122 3.78 -0.77 -28.65
C GLY A 122 3.03 -0.58 -27.35
N GLY A 123 2.13 0.40 -27.30
CA GLY A 123 1.20 0.53 -26.18
C GLY A 123 0.41 -0.77 -26.06
N ASP A 124 0.86 -1.66 -25.17
CA ASP A 124 0.06 -2.77 -24.66
C ASP A 124 -1.13 -2.13 -23.96
N GLU A 125 -2.18 -1.86 -24.74
CA GLU A 125 -3.51 -1.61 -24.19
C GLU A 125 -3.73 -2.76 -23.20
N VAL A 126 -3.74 -2.44 -21.90
CA VAL A 126 -4.08 -3.37 -20.83
C VAL A 126 -5.30 -4.14 -21.32
N GLN A 127 -5.11 -5.42 -21.67
CA GLN A 127 -6.14 -6.19 -22.35
C GLN A 127 -7.35 -6.24 -21.41
N GLN A 128 -8.33 -5.39 -21.69
CA GLN A 128 -9.53 -5.31 -20.88
C GLN A 128 -10.23 -6.66 -21.00
N ASP A 129 -10.57 -7.27 -19.87
CA ASP A 129 -11.43 -8.45 -19.90
C ASP A 129 -12.74 -8.04 -20.60
N PRO A 130 -13.16 -8.71 -21.69
CA PRO A 130 -14.38 -8.35 -22.41
C PRO A 130 -15.65 -8.42 -21.53
N GLY A 131 -15.58 -9.07 -20.36
CA GLY A 131 -16.66 -9.10 -19.37
C GLY A 131 -16.63 -7.98 -18.32
N SER A 132 -15.52 -7.23 -18.20
CA SER A 132 -15.35 -6.21 -17.16
C SER A 132 -16.17 -4.96 -17.46
N THR A 133 -16.94 -4.51 -16.47
CA THR A 133 -17.75 -3.29 -16.54
C THR A 133 -16.91 -2.04 -16.25
N VAL A 134 -15.77 -2.21 -15.58
CA VAL A 134 -14.86 -1.14 -15.19
C VAL A 134 -13.62 -1.10 -16.10
N ARG A 135 -13.38 0.05 -16.74
CA ARG A 135 -12.14 0.25 -17.51
C ARG A 135 -11.01 0.62 -16.57
N LEU A 136 -10.09 -0.31 -16.30
CA LEU A 136 -8.94 -0.07 -15.41
C LEU A 136 -8.11 1.15 -15.84
N SER A 137 -7.93 1.37 -17.14
CA SER A 137 -7.21 2.54 -17.68
C SER A 137 -7.91 3.89 -17.44
N SER A 138 -9.13 3.89 -16.90
CA SER A 138 -9.88 5.10 -16.53
C SER A 138 -9.87 5.35 -15.02
N LEU A 139 -9.21 4.50 -14.23
CA LEU A 139 -9.09 4.62 -12.79
C LEU A 139 -7.78 5.29 -12.39
N TYR A 140 -7.86 6.16 -11.39
CA TYR A 140 -6.73 6.88 -10.80
C TYR A 140 -6.88 6.90 -9.28
N TRP A 141 -5.93 7.53 -8.59
CA TRP A 141 -6.02 7.76 -7.15
C TRP A 141 -6.30 9.24 -6.84
N ALA A 142 -7.28 9.47 -5.96
CA ALA A 142 -7.60 10.78 -5.41
C ALA A 142 -7.00 10.90 -4.01
N SER A 143 -6.27 11.99 -3.77
CA SER A 143 -5.67 12.33 -2.48
C SER A 143 -6.06 13.74 -2.03
N PRO A 144 -6.28 13.97 -0.73
CA PRO A 144 -6.65 15.29 -0.22
C PRO A 144 -5.43 16.21 -0.19
N VAL A 145 -5.60 17.44 -0.68
CA VAL A 145 -4.56 18.48 -0.66
C VAL A 145 -5.20 19.83 -0.36
N ASP A 146 -4.79 20.45 0.75
CA ASP A 146 -5.26 21.78 1.19
C ASP A 146 -6.79 21.98 1.15
N GLY A 147 -7.54 20.98 1.63
CA GLY A 147 -9.01 21.00 1.66
C GLY A 147 -9.68 20.79 0.30
N LYS A 148 -8.92 20.35 -0.71
CA LYS A 148 -9.39 19.89 -2.03
C LYS A 148 -8.96 18.44 -2.27
N THR A 149 -9.29 17.89 -3.43
CA THR A 149 -8.72 16.63 -3.92
C THR A 149 -7.82 16.89 -5.10
N GLY A 150 -6.63 16.30 -5.06
CA GLY A 150 -5.78 16.10 -6.21
C GLY A 150 -5.91 14.71 -6.79
N ILE A 151 -5.90 14.63 -8.11
CA ILE A 151 -5.74 13.40 -8.87
C ILE A 151 -4.49 13.59 -9.70
N ASP A 152 -3.51 12.72 -9.49
CA ASP A 152 -2.31 12.71 -10.32
C ASP A 152 -2.45 11.65 -11.40
N ILE A 153 -2.09 12.01 -12.63
CA ILE A 153 -2.24 11.17 -13.82
C ILE A 153 -0.93 11.15 -14.59
N ILE A 154 -0.26 10.00 -14.56
CA ILE A 154 1.06 9.78 -15.15
C ILE A 154 1.04 9.24 -16.59
N ASP A 155 -0.13 8.89 -17.12
CA ASP A 155 -0.30 8.24 -18.43
C ASP A 155 -1.26 9.01 -19.36
N VAL A 156 -1.26 10.34 -19.29
CA VAL A 156 -2.12 11.15 -20.17
C VAL A 156 -1.63 11.08 -21.61
N ALA A 157 -2.35 10.32 -22.43
CA ALA A 157 -2.19 10.37 -23.88
C ALA A 157 -2.89 11.62 -24.48
N ILE A 158 -2.19 12.35 -25.33
CA ILE A 158 -2.79 13.30 -26.29
C ILE A 158 -2.52 12.77 -27.70
N GLU A 159 -3.59 12.57 -28.46
CA GLU A 159 -3.51 12.10 -29.85
C GLU A 159 -2.52 12.95 -30.67
N GLY A 160 -1.43 12.32 -31.13
CA GLY A 160 -0.46 12.93 -32.04
C GLY A 160 0.72 13.66 -31.38
N GLU A 161 0.88 13.59 -30.05
CA GLU A 161 2.00 14.17 -29.32
C GLU A 161 2.78 13.07 -28.58
N ILE A 162 4.12 13.08 -28.70
CA ILE A 162 5.01 12.08 -28.10
C ILE A 162 5.16 12.32 -26.59
N ASP A 163 5.03 13.57 -26.15
CA ASP A 163 5.06 13.94 -24.73
C ASP A 163 4.22 15.20 -24.46
N PRO A 164 2.89 15.04 -24.44
CA PRO A 164 1.99 16.17 -24.33
C PRO A 164 2.01 16.86 -22.97
N VAL A 165 2.26 16.11 -21.91
CA VAL A 165 2.24 16.65 -20.55
C VAL A 165 3.48 17.51 -20.35
N MET A 166 4.67 17.07 -20.80
CA MET A 166 5.85 17.93 -20.79
C MET A 166 5.66 19.17 -21.65
N SER A 167 5.11 19.01 -22.87
CA SER A 167 4.83 20.15 -23.75
C SER A 167 3.88 21.16 -23.10
N LEU A 168 2.86 20.67 -22.37
CA LEU A 168 1.91 21.48 -21.63
C LEU A 168 2.58 22.16 -20.42
N ALA A 169 3.43 21.44 -19.68
CA ALA A 169 4.17 21.98 -18.55
C ALA A 169 5.12 23.10 -19.01
N GLU A 170 5.98 22.83 -19.99
CA GLU A 170 6.93 23.80 -20.56
C GLU A 170 6.25 25.05 -21.10
N ALA A 171 5.13 24.90 -21.81
CA ALA A 171 4.38 26.02 -22.36
C ALA A 171 3.75 26.94 -21.29
N ASN A 172 3.72 26.50 -20.03
CA ASN A 172 3.12 27.23 -18.91
C ASN A 172 4.10 27.42 -17.73
N ASP A 173 5.41 27.45 -18.00
CA ASP A 173 6.49 27.66 -17.02
C ASP A 173 6.59 26.58 -15.94
N SER A 174 6.31 25.33 -16.31
CA SER A 174 6.36 24.13 -15.45
C SER A 174 5.69 24.38 -14.09
N PRO A 175 4.38 24.65 -14.09
CA PRO A 175 3.67 25.00 -12.88
C PRO A 175 3.57 23.76 -11.99
N ASP A 176 4.59 23.57 -11.16
CA ASP A 176 4.66 22.47 -10.21
C ASP A 176 3.81 22.77 -8.97
N GLY A 177 3.16 21.72 -8.47
CA GLY A 177 2.30 21.74 -7.30
C GLY A 177 0.91 22.34 -7.51
N PHE A 178 0.02 22.00 -6.58
CA PHE A 178 -1.41 22.36 -6.58
C PHE A 178 -1.71 23.85 -6.59
N GLU A 179 -0.78 24.67 -6.11
CA GLU A 179 -0.93 26.13 -6.04
C GLU A 179 -0.78 26.81 -7.41
N ARG A 180 -0.14 26.14 -8.37
CA ARG A 180 0.12 26.67 -9.71
C ARG A 180 -0.80 26.00 -10.71
N ALA A 181 -2.06 26.44 -10.73
CA ALA A 181 -3.00 25.99 -11.75
C ALA A 181 -2.57 26.50 -13.14
N LEU A 182 -2.70 25.63 -14.15
CA LEU A 182 -2.65 26.02 -15.55
C LEU A 182 -3.62 27.19 -15.80
N PRO A 183 -3.24 28.18 -16.62
CA PRO A 183 -4.13 29.28 -16.94
C PRO A 183 -5.38 28.76 -17.66
N ALA A 184 -6.52 29.46 -17.50
CA ALA A 184 -7.78 29.07 -18.14
C ALA A 184 -7.72 28.99 -19.68
N SER A 185 -6.70 29.58 -20.30
CA SER A 185 -6.41 29.52 -21.74
C SER A 185 -5.58 28.30 -22.18
N ALA A 186 -5.06 27.50 -21.25
CA ALA A 186 -4.26 26.33 -21.57
C ALA A 186 -5.09 25.30 -22.37
N LYS A 187 -4.48 24.72 -23.40
CA LYS A 187 -5.09 23.67 -24.21
C LYS A 187 -4.99 22.34 -23.46
N LEU A 188 -6.06 21.98 -22.77
CA LEU A 188 -6.11 20.74 -21.98
C LEU A 188 -6.19 19.48 -22.87
N PRO A 189 -5.74 18.32 -22.35
CA PRO A 189 -5.96 17.02 -22.99
C PRO A 189 -7.44 16.75 -23.28
N LYS A 190 -7.70 15.96 -24.33
CA LYS A 190 -9.07 15.64 -24.77
C LYS A 190 -9.86 14.97 -23.64
N GLY A 191 -11.06 15.48 -23.39
CA GLY A 191 -11.93 14.95 -22.34
C GLY A 191 -11.67 15.52 -20.94
N PHE A 192 -10.75 16.48 -20.80
CA PHE A 192 -10.54 17.27 -19.59
C PHE A 192 -11.03 18.70 -19.80
N ALA A 193 -11.86 19.17 -18.86
CA ALA A 193 -12.40 20.52 -18.85
C ALA A 193 -12.83 20.88 -17.43
N VAL A 194 -12.76 22.18 -17.10
CA VAL A 194 -13.35 22.69 -15.85
C VAL A 194 -14.85 22.37 -15.84
N GLY A 195 -15.33 21.91 -14.69
CA GLY A 195 -16.72 21.51 -14.48
C GLY A 195 -17.01 20.05 -14.84
N ASN A 196 -16.07 19.31 -15.46
CA ASN A 196 -16.22 17.86 -15.63
C ASN A 196 -16.41 17.20 -14.27
N GLU A 197 -17.41 16.33 -14.19
CA GLU A 197 -17.74 15.60 -12.96
C GLU A 197 -16.85 14.35 -12.81
N TRP A 198 -16.43 14.10 -11.58
CA TRP A 198 -15.63 12.98 -11.15
C TRP A 198 -16.30 12.27 -9.98
N ILE A 199 -16.10 10.96 -9.93
CA ILE A 199 -16.64 10.08 -8.91
C ILE A 199 -15.46 9.44 -8.18
N VAL A 200 -15.46 9.55 -6.85
CA VAL A 200 -14.47 8.93 -5.96
C VAL A 200 -15.16 7.87 -5.13
N ALA A 201 -14.72 6.61 -5.29
CA ALA A 201 -15.04 5.53 -4.38
C ALA A 201 -14.19 5.68 -3.11
N THR A 202 -14.83 5.92 -1.97
CA THR A 202 -14.17 6.10 -0.67
C THR A 202 -14.55 5.00 0.32
N THR A 203 -13.93 4.99 1.49
CA THR A 203 -14.32 4.10 2.60
C THR A 203 -15.69 4.43 3.20
N ALA A 204 -16.17 5.66 3.00
CA ALA A 204 -17.50 6.11 3.41
C ALA A 204 -18.55 5.98 2.28
N GLY A 205 -18.17 5.39 1.15
CA GLY A 205 -19.00 5.27 -0.05
C GLY A 205 -18.65 6.29 -1.13
N GLU A 206 -19.63 6.62 -1.97
CA GLU A 206 -19.45 7.49 -3.13
C GLU A 206 -19.32 8.97 -2.75
N LYS A 207 -18.32 9.65 -3.32
CA LYS A 207 -18.21 11.11 -3.31
C LYS A 207 -18.09 11.64 -4.73
N ARG A 208 -18.68 12.82 -4.97
CA ARG A 208 -18.64 13.51 -6.27
C ARG A 208 -17.95 14.85 -6.13
N GLY A 209 -17.20 15.22 -7.15
CA GLY A 209 -16.55 16.52 -7.27
C GLY A 209 -16.47 16.95 -8.73
N LYS A 210 -16.25 18.24 -8.96
CA LYS A 210 -16.01 18.81 -10.28
C LYS A 210 -14.57 19.27 -10.40
N ALA A 211 -13.97 19.05 -11.56
CA ALA A 211 -12.67 19.60 -11.86
C ALA A 211 -12.73 21.14 -11.85
N VAL A 212 -11.89 21.79 -11.06
CA VAL A 212 -11.82 23.26 -10.93
C VAL A 212 -10.49 23.85 -11.38
N ALA A 213 -9.44 23.05 -11.42
CA ALA A 213 -8.13 23.44 -11.90
C ALA A 213 -7.37 22.22 -12.43
N PHE A 214 -6.30 22.49 -13.17
CA PHE A 214 -5.40 21.49 -13.72
C PHE A 214 -3.95 21.94 -13.49
N GLY A 215 -3.04 20.99 -13.33
CA GLY A 215 -1.60 21.20 -13.24
C GLY A 215 -0.86 20.32 -14.24
N ALA A 216 0.37 20.67 -14.56
CA ALA A 216 1.26 19.82 -15.33
C ALA A 216 2.70 20.03 -14.85
N SER A 217 3.38 18.95 -14.48
CA SER A 217 4.78 18.98 -14.07
C SER A 217 5.55 17.81 -14.69
N GLY A 218 6.86 18.01 -14.85
CA GLY A 218 7.79 16.95 -15.24
C GLY A 218 8.58 16.51 -14.02
N GLY A 219 8.56 15.22 -13.74
CA GLY A 219 9.48 14.52 -12.85
C GLY A 219 10.76 14.09 -13.59
N ALA A 220 11.62 13.37 -12.90
CA ALA A 220 12.87 12.90 -13.46
C ALA A 220 12.67 11.76 -14.47
N SER A 221 11.67 10.92 -14.26
CA SER A 221 11.32 9.80 -15.14
C SER A 221 9.88 9.84 -15.68
N GLU A 222 9.01 10.70 -15.15
CA GLU A 222 7.57 10.71 -15.46
C GLU A 222 6.99 12.11 -15.63
N SER A 223 5.84 12.22 -16.30
CA SER A 223 5.11 13.48 -16.45
C SER A 223 3.77 13.41 -15.74
N HIS A 224 3.49 14.40 -14.90
CA HIS A 224 2.33 14.42 -14.02
C HIS A 224 1.31 15.42 -14.55
N PHE A 225 0.11 14.94 -14.87
CA PHE A 225 -1.03 15.79 -15.16
C PHE A 225 -2.00 15.75 -13.98
N THR A 226 -2.09 16.87 -13.26
CA THR A 226 -2.90 16.97 -12.05
C THR A 226 -4.30 17.48 -12.36
N VAL A 227 -5.33 16.86 -11.80
CA VAL A 227 -6.71 17.35 -11.78
C VAL A 227 -7.08 17.74 -10.35
N VAL A 228 -7.62 18.93 -10.15
CA VAL A 228 -8.08 19.41 -8.83
C VAL A 228 -9.59 19.40 -8.77
N LEU A 229 -10.18 18.74 -7.77
CA LEU A 229 -11.62 18.72 -7.54
C LEU A 229 -12.07 19.75 -6.48
N ASP A 230 -13.32 20.24 -6.59
CA ASP A 230 -13.99 21.10 -5.60
C ASP A 230 -14.53 20.35 -4.36
N ALA A 231 -14.18 19.09 -4.21
CA ALA A 231 -14.55 18.24 -3.09
C ALA A 231 -13.27 17.62 -2.52
N GLU A 232 -13.21 17.42 -1.20
CA GLU A 232 -12.10 16.75 -0.51
C GLU A 232 -12.37 15.24 -0.35
N ALA A 233 -11.55 14.37 -0.92
CA ALA A 233 -11.77 12.94 -0.92
C ALA A 233 -10.45 12.18 -1.00
N THR A 234 -10.46 10.95 -0.49
CA THR A 234 -9.40 9.97 -0.68
C THR A 234 -10.02 8.72 -1.25
N GLY A 235 -9.44 8.17 -2.32
CA GLY A 235 -9.86 6.88 -2.84
C GLY A 235 -9.70 6.71 -4.35
N LEU A 236 -10.31 5.65 -4.86
CA LEU A 236 -10.24 5.30 -6.27
C LEU A 236 -11.18 6.22 -7.06
N VAL A 237 -10.68 6.85 -8.11
CA VAL A 237 -11.40 7.93 -8.80
C VAL A 237 -11.44 7.72 -10.31
N ALA A 238 -12.55 8.09 -10.93
CA ALA A 238 -12.68 8.16 -12.38
C ALA A 238 -13.56 9.35 -12.77
N ARG A 239 -13.50 9.72 -14.05
CA ARG A 239 -14.49 10.67 -14.62
C ARG A 239 -15.87 10.03 -14.54
N ALA A 240 -16.89 10.81 -14.20
CA ALA A 240 -18.23 10.27 -13.99
C ALA A 240 -18.80 9.54 -15.23
N LYS A 241 -18.42 9.97 -16.43
CA LYS A 241 -18.81 9.34 -17.70
C LYS A 241 -18.10 8.00 -17.98
N ASP A 242 -16.98 7.74 -17.32
CA ASP A 242 -16.17 6.52 -17.50
C ASP A 242 -16.49 5.48 -16.41
N TRP A 243 -17.18 5.90 -15.34
CA TRP A 243 -17.71 5.00 -14.33
C TRP A 243 -19.05 4.41 -14.78
N ASN A 244 -19.04 3.16 -15.23
CA ASN A 244 -20.27 2.43 -15.53
C ASN A 244 -20.65 1.54 -14.35
N GLY A 245 -21.91 1.59 -13.92
CA GLY A 245 -22.41 0.71 -12.85
C GLY A 245 -22.38 1.34 -11.45
N LYS A 246 -22.37 0.48 -10.43
CA LYS A 246 -22.41 0.89 -9.03
C LYS A 246 -21.02 1.29 -8.58
N VAL A 247 -20.90 2.41 -7.87
CA VAL A 247 -19.63 2.81 -7.25
C VAL A 247 -19.33 1.85 -6.09
N PRO A 248 -18.18 1.16 -6.10
CA PRO A 248 -17.80 0.25 -5.04
C PRO A 248 -17.45 1.05 -3.78
N THR A 249 -17.40 0.35 -2.65
CA THR A 249 -16.92 0.94 -1.39
C THR A 249 -15.52 0.43 -1.14
N LEU A 250 -14.58 1.32 -0.82
CA LEU A 250 -13.25 0.90 -0.41
C LEU A 250 -13.31 0.32 1.00
N ARG A 251 -12.55 -0.75 1.21
CA ARG A 251 -12.29 -1.29 2.54
C ARG A 251 -10.84 -1.04 2.88
N GLU A 252 -10.60 -0.10 3.79
CA GLU A 252 -9.28 0.04 4.39
C GLU A 252 -8.94 -1.25 5.13
N VAL A 253 -7.72 -1.73 4.93
CA VAL A 253 -7.25 -2.97 5.54
C VAL A 253 -6.07 -2.71 6.44
N LYS A 254 -6.02 -3.48 7.51
CA LYS A 254 -4.86 -3.54 8.39
C LYS A 254 -4.25 -4.92 8.27
N GLY A 255 -3.01 -4.96 7.83
CA GLY A 255 -2.24 -6.20 7.79
C GLY A 255 -2.11 -6.84 9.17
N VAL A 256 -2.21 -8.16 9.20
CA VAL A 256 -1.90 -8.99 10.36
C VAL A 256 -0.46 -9.46 10.22
N GLU A 257 0.35 -9.10 11.21
CA GLU A 257 1.74 -9.56 11.28
C GLU A 257 1.77 -11.06 11.56
N LEU A 258 2.32 -11.82 10.63
CA LEU A 258 2.50 -13.26 10.79
C LEU A 258 3.72 -13.54 11.66
N ALA A 259 3.52 -13.46 12.98
CA ALA A 259 4.55 -13.78 13.96
C ALA A 259 4.94 -15.27 13.93
N ARG A 260 6.04 -15.61 14.61
CA ARG A 260 6.47 -17.01 14.75
C ARG A 260 5.40 -17.80 15.52
N GLY A 261 4.94 -18.92 14.95
CA GLY A 261 3.95 -19.81 15.58
C GLY A 261 2.50 -19.55 15.16
N GLU A 262 2.25 -18.61 14.26
CA GLU A 262 0.94 -18.54 13.61
C GLU A 262 0.77 -19.69 12.63
N LYS A 263 -0.36 -20.40 12.74
CA LYS A 263 -0.67 -21.56 11.91
C LYS A 263 -0.60 -21.25 10.41
N LEU A 264 -1.04 -20.05 10.01
CA LEU A 264 -0.98 -19.62 8.61
C LEU A 264 0.47 -19.53 8.14
N ARG A 265 1.34 -18.87 8.90
CA ARG A 265 2.78 -18.77 8.58
C ARG A 265 3.41 -20.14 8.41
N GLU A 266 3.20 -21.04 9.36
CA GLU A 266 3.78 -22.39 9.32
C GLU A 266 3.30 -23.16 8.08
N ALA A 267 2.04 -22.97 7.68
CA ALA A 267 1.47 -23.62 6.51
C ALA A 267 2.04 -23.06 5.19
N ILE A 268 2.20 -21.74 5.07
CA ILE A 268 2.56 -21.09 3.79
C ILE A 268 4.08 -20.97 3.57
N TRP A 269 4.88 -20.96 4.65
CA TRP A 269 6.32 -20.68 4.58
C TRP A 269 7.08 -21.62 3.63
N PRO A 270 6.88 -22.96 3.66
CA PRO A 270 7.58 -23.86 2.74
C PRO A 270 7.29 -23.53 1.27
N SER A 271 6.04 -23.18 0.95
CA SER A 271 5.61 -22.82 -0.41
C SER A 271 6.23 -21.49 -0.86
N ILE A 272 6.31 -20.49 0.02
CA ILE A 272 7.01 -19.22 -0.23
C ILE A 272 8.49 -19.48 -0.54
N VAL A 273 9.18 -20.27 0.29
CA VAL A 273 10.60 -20.61 0.07
C VAL A 273 10.80 -21.39 -1.23
N ALA A 274 9.85 -22.26 -1.59
CA ALA A 274 9.92 -23.02 -2.83
C ALA A 274 9.81 -22.11 -4.06
N ALA A 275 8.90 -21.13 -4.01
CA ALA A 275 8.63 -20.15 -5.05
C ALA A 275 9.68 -19.03 -5.16
N ALA A 276 10.48 -18.83 -4.12
CA ALA A 276 11.53 -17.81 -4.11
C ALA A 276 12.60 -18.05 -5.19
N GLU A 277 13.10 -16.96 -5.75
CA GLU A 277 14.09 -16.93 -6.82
C GLU A 277 15.51 -16.69 -6.27
N GLY A 278 16.52 -17.10 -7.05
CA GLY A 278 17.93 -16.78 -6.82
C GLY A 278 18.37 -16.83 -5.35
N ASP A 279 18.97 -15.72 -4.89
CA ASP A 279 19.51 -15.59 -3.55
C ASP A 279 18.42 -15.43 -2.46
N ALA A 280 17.22 -14.97 -2.83
CA ALA A 280 16.09 -14.87 -1.90
C ALA A 280 15.70 -16.26 -1.39
N LYS A 281 15.75 -17.28 -2.25
CA LYS A 281 15.53 -18.68 -1.83
C LYS A 281 16.49 -19.11 -0.73
N SER A 282 17.76 -18.77 -0.86
CA SER A 282 18.78 -19.09 0.14
C SER A 282 18.57 -18.33 1.44
N ARG A 283 18.14 -17.06 1.37
CA ARG A 283 17.82 -16.25 2.55
C ARG A 283 16.55 -16.70 3.27
N LEU A 284 15.49 -17.00 2.54
CA LEU A 284 14.19 -17.42 3.10
C LEU A 284 14.20 -18.84 3.68
N ARG A 285 15.24 -19.65 3.44
CA ARG A 285 15.45 -20.91 4.20
C ARG A 285 15.52 -20.69 5.70
N ARG A 286 15.91 -19.49 6.15
CA ARG A 286 15.82 -19.07 7.54
C ARG A 286 14.55 -18.22 7.69
N PRO A 287 13.69 -18.51 8.67
CA PRO A 287 12.54 -17.65 8.94
C PRO A 287 13.00 -16.22 9.19
N LEU A 288 12.33 -15.25 8.57
CA LEU A 288 12.54 -13.83 8.87
C LEU A 288 12.05 -13.56 10.30
N VAL A 289 12.87 -12.89 11.10
CA VAL A 289 12.62 -12.71 12.54
C VAL A 289 12.31 -11.27 12.94
N TRP A 290 12.44 -10.31 12.01
CA TRP A 290 12.08 -8.94 12.28
C TRP A 290 10.56 -8.74 12.27
N LYS A 291 10.14 -7.68 12.95
CA LYS A 291 8.74 -7.32 13.06
C LYS A 291 8.21 -6.88 11.70
N GLY A 292 7.05 -7.40 11.30
CA GLY A 292 6.41 -7.03 10.03
C GLY A 292 7.05 -7.67 8.79
N ALA A 293 7.99 -8.60 8.94
CA ALA A 293 8.63 -9.28 7.80
C ALA A 293 7.64 -10.02 6.88
N LEU A 294 6.50 -10.44 7.43
CA LEU A 294 5.46 -11.14 6.73
C LEU A 294 4.11 -10.59 7.19
N VAL A 295 3.41 -9.88 6.31
CA VAL A 295 2.14 -9.22 6.61
C VAL A 295 1.06 -9.83 5.75
N ALA A 296 -0.01 -10.33 6.37
CA ALA A 296 -1.16 -10.90 5.66
C ALA A 296 -2.37 -9.98 5.74
N VAL A 297 -3.04 -9.79 4.60
CA VAL A 297 -4.33 -9.12 4.50
C VAL A 297 -5.39 -10.15 4.13
N GLU A 298 -6.45 -10.23 4.93
CA GLU A 298 -7.59 -11.10 4.64
C GLU A 298 -8.52 -10.49 3.58
N GLY A 299 -8.85 -11.29 2.57
CA GLY A 299 -9.73 -10.92 1.47
C GLY A 299 -10.30 -12.14 0.75
N LYS A 300 -10.93 -11.89 -0.39
CA LYS A 300 -11.49 -12.91 -1.28
C LYS A 300 -10.82 -12.79 -2.62
N PHE A 301 -9.89 -13.69 -2.92
CA PHE A 301 -9.10 -13.62 -4.13
C PHE A 301 -9.47 -14.78 -5.08
N PRO A 302 -9.04 -14.74 -6.34
CA PRO A 302 -9.30 -15.82 -7.30
C PRO A 302 -8.91 -17.20 -6.74
N GLU A 303 -9.53 -18.27 -7.27
CA GLU A 303 -9.21 -19.66 -6.91
C GLU A 303 -9.37 -20.00 -5.40
N GLY A 304 -10.15 -19.19 -4.69
CA GLY A 304 -10.47 -19.39 -3.27
C GLY A 304 -9.33 -19.03 -2.32
N PHE A 305 -8.31 -18.28 -2.78
CA PHE A 305 -7.32 -17.71 -1.88
C PHE A 305 -7.96 -16.70 -0.93
N THR A 306 -7.52 -16.69 0.32
CA THR A 306 -8.15 -15.90 1.39
C THR A 306 -7.23 -14.83 1.97
N HIS A 307 -5.95 -14.87 1.61
CA HIS A 307 -4.95 -13.93 2.09
C HIS A 307 -4.08 -13.44 0.93
N LEU A 308 -3.74 -12.17 0.98
CA LEU A 308 -2.60 -11.59 0.25
C LEU A 308 -1.49 -11.37 1.28
N VAL A 309 -0.30 -11.89 0.99
CA VAL A 309 0.82 -11.90 1.92
C VAL A 309 2.00 -11.15 1.31
N SER A 310 2.38 -10.04 1.94
CA SER A 310 3.57 -9.27 1.61
C SER A 310 4.76 -9.79 2.40
N ILE A 311 5.89 -9.98 1.73
CA ILE A 311 7.21 -10.20 2.33
C ILE A 311 7.90 -8.84 2.32
N MET A 312 8.10 -8.26 3.50
CA MET A 312 8.60 -6.90 3.65
C MET A 312 10.08 -6.89 3.99
N PRO A 313 10.85 -5.89 3.50
CA PRO A 313 12.22 -5.69 3.93
C PRO A 313 12.29 -5.43 5.45
N ASP A 314 13.44 -5.71 6.04
CA ASP A 314 13.84 -5.28 7.38
C ASP A 314 13.89 -3.74 7.41
N PRO A 315 13.02 -3.09 8.20
CA PRO A 315 12.99 -1.64 8.29
C PRO A 315 14.27 -1.05 8.92
N ASP A 316 15.06 -1.87 9.62
CA ASP A 316 16.34 -1.48 10.21
C ASP A 316 17.55 -1.83 9.31
N GLY A 317 17.30 -2.36 8.11
CA GLY A 317 18.34 -2.68 7.14
C GLY A 317 19.04 -1.44 6.56
N ASP A 318 20.23 -1.66 6.00
CA ASP A 318 20.93 -0.59 5.29
C ASP A 318 20.10 -0.18 4.06
N ILE A 319 19.86 1.13 3.92
CA ILE A 319 19.14 1.69 2.78
C ILE A 319 19.88 1.29 1.49
N GLY A 320 19.16 0.64 0.57
CA GLY A 320 19.72 0.17 -0.70
C GLY A 320 20.33 -1.24 -0.66
N GLU A 321 20.31 -1.95 0.47
CA GLU A 321 20.63 -3.37 0.51
C GLU A 321 19.44 -4.19 -0.01
N ASP A 322 19.67 -5.05 -0.99
CA ASP A 322 18.63 -5.98 -1.44
C ASP A 322 18.22 -6.91 -0.32
N GLN A 323 16.91 -7.11 -0.16
CA GLN A 323 16.34 -8.00 0.83
C GLN A 323 15.28 -8.90 0.20
N PRO A 324 14.92 -10.03 0.83
CA PRO A 324 13.86 -10.86 0.31
C PRO A 324 12.52 -10.11 0.39
N THR A 325 11.97 -9.76 -0.76
CA THR A 325 10.67 -9.09 -0.87
C THR A 325 9.83 -9.76 -1.95
N GLY A 326 8.51 -9.65 -1.84
CA GLY A 326 7.59 -10.31 -2.75
C GLY A 326 6.16 -10.30 -2.26
N LEU A 327 5.26 -10.79 -3.10
CA LEU A 327 3.83 -10.75 -2.86
C LEU A 327 3.19 -12.04 -3.32
N VAL A 328 2.42 -12.69 -2.45
CA VAL A 328 1.79 -13.97 -2.77
C VAL A 328 0.34 -14.03 -2.28
N LEU A 329 -0.51 -14.73 -3.02
CA LEU A 329 -1.79 -15.19 -2.52
C LEU A 329 -1.61 -16.48 -1.72
N ALA A 330 -2.36 -16.62 -0.63
CA ALA A 330 -2.30 -17.77 0.25
C ALA A 330 -3.67 -18.17 0.81
N ASP A 331 -3.78 -19.42 1.25
CA ASP A 331 -4.93 -19.92 1.99
C ASP A 331 -4.53 -20.67 3.26
N ALA A 332 -5.52 -21.03 4.07
CA ALA A 332 -5.33 -21.70 5.35
C ALA A 332 -4.74 -23.12 5.23
N THR A 333 -4.69 -23.70 4.03
CA THR A 333 -4.11 -25.03 3.78
C THR A 333 -2.62 -24.97 3.45
N GLY A 334 -2.05 -23.77 3.28
CA GLY A 334 -0.66 -23.58 2.89
C GLY A 334 -0.42 -23.53 1.38
N ARG A 335 -1.49 -23.55 0.56
CA ARG A 335 -1.36 -23.26 -0.87
C ARG A 335 -0.92 -21.81 -1.03
N VAL A 336 -0.03 -21.60 -1.99
CA VAL A 336 0.49 -20.28 -2.36
C VAL A 336 0.44 -20.13 -3.87
N LYS A 337 0.00 -18.96 -4.34
CA LYS A 337 0.13 -18.53 -5.73
C LYS A 337 0.96 -17.25 -5.76
N VAL A 338 2.00 -17.25 -6.58
CA VAL A 338 2.89 -16.09 -6.72
C VAL A 338 2.17 -14.96 -7.43
N VAL A 339 2.23 -13.76 -6.86
CA VAL A 339 1.84 -12.51 -7.52
C VAL A 339 3.11 -11.81 -8.01
N PHE A 340 4.00 -11.48 -7.07
CA PHE A 340 5.39 -11.10 -7.33
C PHE A 340 6.32 -12.13 -6.69
N PRO A 341 7.19 -12.80 -7.46
CA PRO A 341 8.06 -13.85 -6.93
C PRO A 341 8.95 -13.29 -5.83
N PRO A 342 9.13 -14.01 -4.70
CA PRO A 342 10.07 -13.59 -3.68
C PRO A 342 11.48 -13.52 -4.26
N ARG A 343 12.04 -12.32 -4.36
CA ARG A 343 13.36 -12.03 -4.93
C ARG A 343 14.15 -11.10 -4.02
N MET A 344 15.44 -10.95 -4.29
CA MET A 344 16.27 -9.95 -3.61
C MET A 344 15.96 -8.61 -4.27
N SER A 345 15.36 -7.69 -3.55
CA SER A 345 15.03 -6.35 -4.02
C SER A 345 14.94 -5.38 -2.83
N ILE A 346 15.01 -4.09 -3.14
CA ILE A 346 14.73 -2.98 -2.24
C ILE A 346 13.24 -2.57 -2.26
N ASP A 347 12.43 -3.22 -3.10
CA ASP A 347 11.00 -2.98 -3.24
C ASP A 347 10.25 -3.39 -1.97
N SER A 348 9.21 -2.65 -1.60
CA SER A 348 8.26 -3.01 -0.56
C SER A 348 6.83 -2.88 -1.08
N TYR A 349 5.95 -3.78 -0.62
CA TYR A 349 4.54 -3.84 -1.07
C TYR A 349 3.61 -3.70 0.13
N GLU A 350 3.10 -2.50 0.37
CA GLU A 350 2.17 -2.22 1.48
C GLU A 350 0.73 -2.15 0.99
N VAL A 351 -0.13 -3.02 1.50
CA VAL A 351 -1.54 -3.10 1.07
C VAL A 351 -2.39 -2.18 1.94
N HIS A 352 -3.08 -1.22 1.30
CA HIS A 352 -3.87 -0.22 2.01
C HIS A 352 -5.38 -0.46 1.91
N TYR A 353 -5.87 -0.84 0.73
CA TYR A 353 -7.31 -1.01 0.50
C TYR A 353 -7.61 -2.27 -0.29
N LEU A 354 -8.78 -2.84 0.01
CA LEU A 354 -9.45 -3.82 -0.83
C LEU A 354 -10.73 -3.22 -1.40
N VAL A 355 -11.07 -3.59 -2.62
CA VAL A 355 -12.25 -3.09 -3.33
C VAL A 355 -12.81 -4.20 -4.22
N ASP A 356 -14.13 -4.32 -4.30
CA ASP A 356 -14.82 -5.23 -5.23
C ASP A 356 -15.37 -4.37 -6.38
N LEU A 357 -14.55 -4.17 -7.41
CA LEU A 357 -14.81 -3.24 -8.52
C LEU A 357 -16.02 -3.67 -9.35
N GLU A 358 -16.14 -4.97 -9.60
CA GLU A 358 -17.17 -5.54 -10.47
C GLU A 358 -18.42 -5.97 -9.69
N GLY A 359 -18.37 -5.99 -8.35
CA GLY A 359 -19.46 -6.48 -7.51
C GLY A 359 -19.62 -8.00 -7.55
N ASP A 360 -18.57 -8.73 -7.91
CA ASP A 360 -18.56 -10.19 -8.04
C ASP A 360 -18.12 -10.90 -6.75
N GLY A 361 -17.73 -10.11 -5.74
CA GLY A 361 -17.26 -10.57 -4.44
C GLY A 361 -15.79 -10.97 -4.40
N GLN A 362 -15.02 -10.73 -5.46
CA GLN A 362 -13.57 -10.80 -5.46
C GLN A 362 -13.00 -9.42 -5.11
N ASP A 363 -11.94 -9.41 -4.29
CA ASP A 363 -11.25 -8.19 -3.89
C ASP A 363 -10.09 -7.91 -4.87
N GLU A 364 -10.15 -6.75 -5.52
CA GLU A 364 -8.99 -6.04 -6.04
C GLU A 364 -8.25 -5.30 -4.93
N VAL A 365 -6.99 -4.95 -5.20
CA VAL A 365 -6.04 -4.51 -4.19
C VAL A 365 -5.46 -3.17 -4.57
N VAL A 366 -5.54 -2.19 -3.67
CA VAL A 366 -4.76 -0.95 -3.76
C VAL A 366 -3.59 -1.06 -2.79
N LEU A 367 -2.37 -0.98 -3.32
CA LEU A 367 -1.15 -1.09 -2.54
C LEU A 367 -0.13 -0.04 -2.98
N ASP A 368 0.78 0.30 -2.07
CA ASP A 368 1.95 1.09 -2.39
C ASP A 368 3.13 0.15 -2.65
N SER A 369 3.78 0.36 -3.79
CA SER A 369 5.04 -0.24 -4.19
C SER A 369 6.13 0.80 -4.06
N SER A 370 6.94 0.72 -3.01
CA SER A 370 8.02 1.68 -2.76
C SER A 370 9.38 1.07 -3.02
N TYR A 371 10.28 1.81 -3.65
CA TYR A 371 11.69 1.48 -3.83
C TYR A 371 12.55 2.66 -3.34
N TYR A 372 13.89 2.57 -3.42
CA TYR A 372 14.76 3.57 -2.79
C TYR A 372 14.62 5.01 -3.33
N GLU A 373 14.13 5.14 -4.56
CA GLU A 373 14.08 6.40 -5.30
C GLU A 373 12.66 6.92 -5.49
N GLY A 374 11.62 6.12 -5.20
CA GLY A 374 10.25 6.51 -5.51
C GLY A 374 9.20 5.56 -4.95
N SER A 375 7.94 5.93 -5.15
CA SER A 375 6.81 5.12 -4.73
C SER A 375 5.66 5.18 -5.74
N TYR A 376 4.95 4.07 -5.88
CA TYR A 376 3.80 3.97 -6.75
C TYR A 376 2.61 3.40 -6.00
N THR A 377 1.46 4.06 -6.06
CA THR A 377 0.20 3.42 -5.68
C THR A 377 -0.30 2.63 -6.88
N LEU A 378 -0.43 1.31 -6.71
CA LEU A 378 -0.89 0.37 -7.72
C LEU A 378 -2.28 -0.14 -7.40
N LEU A 379 -3.10 -0.32 -8.44
CA LEU A 379 -4.29 -1.16 -8.43
C LEU A 379 -3.94 -2.52 -9.05
N MET A 380 -4.05 -3.58 -8.27
CA MET A 380 -4.03 -4.95 -8.78
C MET A 380 -5.46 -5.46 -8.92
N ALA A 381 -5.79 -5.94 -10.11
CA ALA A 381 -7.06 -6.57 -10.43
C ALA A 381 -6.85 -7.99 -10.97
N TRP A 382 -7.94 -8.72 -11.16
CA TRP A 382 -7.90 -10.08 -11.67
C TRP A 382 -8.81 -10.20 -12.88
N ASN A 383 -8.34 -10.83 -13.96
CA ASN A 383 -9.22 -11.17 -15.06
C ASN A 383 -10.02 -12.45 -14.77
N SER A 384 -10.96 -12.80 -15.64
CA SER A 384 -11.79 -14.01 -15.54
C SER A 384 -11.01 -15.33 -15.52
N ARG A 385 -9.72 -15.33 -15.90
CA ARG A 385 -8.81 -16.48 -15.78
C ARG A 385 -8.07 -16.53 -14.44
N GLY A 386 -8.27 -15.53 -13.58
CA GLY A 386 -7.54 -15.37 -12.33
C GLY A 386 -6.10 -14.89 -12.53
N GLU A 387 -5.76 -14.36 -13.70
CA GLU A 387 -4.46 -13.74 -13.95
C GLU A 387 -4.49 -12.30 -13.41
N MET A 388 -3.38 -11.88 -12.82
CA MET A 388 -3.24 -10.54 -12.27
C MET A 388 -3.11 -9.51 -13.41
N LEU A 389 -3.84 -8.41 -13.29
CA LEU A 389 -3.64 -7.17 -14.03
C LEU A 389 -3.15 -6.12 -13.04
N ALA A 390 -2.21 -5.27 -13.43
CA ALA A 390 -1.72 -4.17 -12.59
C ALA A 390 -1.86 -2.84 -13.33
N ARG A 391 -2.22 -1.78 -12.59
CA ARG A 391 -2.33 -0.41 -13.09
C ARG A 391 -1.77 0.56 -12.06
N THR A 392 -0.80 1.37 -12.45
CA THR A 392 -0.32 2.49 -11.62
C THR A 392 -1.39 3.57 -11.52
N LEU A 393 -1.82 3.91 -10.31
CA LEU A 393 -2.84 4.94 -10.10
C LEU A 393 -2.24 6.34 -9.93
N THR A 394 -1.05 6.42 -9.31
CA THR A 394 -0.22 7.61 -9.09
C THR A 394 1.15 7.13 -8.59
N GLY A 395 2.16 7.99 -8.60
CA GLY A 395 3.44 7.73 -7.98
C GLY A 395 4.44 8.80 -8.33
N ASP A 396 5.66 8.61 -7.89
CA ASP A 396 6.82 9.37 -8.33
C ASP A 396 7.97 8.40 -8.64
N GLY A 397 8.42 8.41 -9.89
CA GLY A 397 9.75 7.90 -10.23
C GLY A 397 10.77 9.03 -10.11
N ALA A 398 11.84 8.83 -9.33
CA ALA A 398 13.00 9.72 -9.36
C ALA A 398 13.92 9.46 -10.56
#